data_AF-A0A497QZB5-F1
#
_entry.id   AF-A0A497QZB5-F1
#
_cell.length_a   1.000
_cell.length_b   1.000
_cell.length_c   1.000
_cell.angle_alpha   90.00
_cell.angle_beta   90.00
_cell.angle_gamma   90.00
#
_symmetry.space_group_name_H-M   'P 1'
#
loop_
_entity.id
_entity.type
_entity.pdbx_description
1 polymer ?
#
loop_
_entity_poly.entity_id
_entity_poly.type
_entity_poly.pdbx_seq_one_letter_code
_entity_poly.pdbx_strand_id
1 'polypeptide(L)'
;MVKMYQRKIVLLGDPGVGKTSLVRRYIFDTFQKDYMTTLGVNFYVRTFEYPDVHVKLLIWDIAGQKNRRQIGLRYLQGASGALLTYDLTNPKTFANLPGWYEDLCKANKDSVPIVLVGTKLDLAQRHNTPLAFDMRFLGDTPLSKANVIFTSAKTDTNVDAAFNLIVQEIISGLLPLPDLSPRIHKEKSAKILFFVKKDDAWSQVAVNHIEKVGKKFALEVETIDAEKDPTIAKAYGVTA
;
A
#
# COMPACT_ATOMS: atom_id res chain seq x y z
N MET A 1 19.46 2.72 -27.33
CA MET A 1 19.22 1.34 -26.85
C MET A 1 18.38 1.44 -25.60
N VAL A 2 17.16 0.91 -25.61
CA VAL A 2 16.26 1.05 -24.46
C VAL A 2 16.72 0.15 -23.32
N LYS A 3 16.89 0.69 -22.10
CA LYS A 3 17.36 -0.08 -20.95
C LYS A 3 16.19 -0.83 -20.29
N MET A 4 16.38 -2.10 -19.95
CA MET A 4 15.37 -2.89 -19.24
C MET A 4 15.81 -3.16 -17.80
N TYR A 5 14.97 -2.77 -16.84
CA TYR A 5 15.15 -3.07 -15.43
C TYR A 5 14.09 -4.05 -14.95
N GLN A 6 14.51 -5.10 -14.26
CA GLN A 6 13.59 -6.01 -13.59
C GLN A 6 13.59 -5.71 -12.09
N ARG A 7 12.40 -5.57 -11.51
CA ARG A 7 12.23 -5.26 -10.08
C ARG A 7 11.19 -6.15 -9.44
N LYS A 8 11.55 -6.77 -8.32
CA LYS A 8 10.69 -7.69 -7.58
C LYS A 8 9.99 -6.96 -6.45
N ILE A 9 8.66 -7.01 -6.42
CA ILE A 9 7.85 -6.51 -5.32
C ILE A 9 7.18 -7.71 -4.64
N VAL A 10 7.24 -7.74 -3.31
CA VAL A 10 6.56 -8.77 -2.51
C VAL A 10 5.40 -8.14 -1.73
N LEU A 11 4.29 -8.86 -1.63
CA LEU A 11 3.18 -8.50 -0.75
C LEU A 11 3.23 -9.36 0.51
N LEU A 12 3.24 -8.70 1.66
CA LEU A 12 3.35 -9.31 2.98
C LEU A 12 2.20 -8.86 3.88
N GLY A 13 1.83 -9.68 4.86
CA GLY A 13 0.72 -9.41 5.77
C GLY A 13 -0.07 -10.67 6.10
N ASP A 14 -0.93 -10.57 7.10
CA ASP A 14 -1.70 -11.70 7.62
C ASP A 14 -2.64 -12.34 6.57
N PRO A 15 -3.11 -13.59 6.78
CA PRO A 15 -4.13 -14.19 5.93
C PRO A 15 -5.42 -13.36 5.95
N GLY A 16 -6.11 -13.27 4.81
CA GLY A 16 -7.40 -12.58 4.74
C GLY A 16 -7.36 -11.04 4.76
N VAL A 17 -6.18 -10.41 4.86
CA VAL A 17 -6.08 -8.94 4.81
C VAL A 17 -6.51 -8.37 3.46
N GLY A 18 -6.21 -9.05 2.35
CA GLY A 18 -6.64 -8.62 1.01
C GLY A 18 -5.54 -8.51 -0.04
N LYS A 19 -4.33 -9.04 0.22
CA LYS A 19 -3.19 -9.08 -0.73
C LYS A 19 -3.60 -9.54 -2.14
N THR A 20 -4.19 -10.72 -2.24
CA THR A 20 -4.60 -11.31 -3.52
C THR A 20 -5.66 -10.45 -4.21
N SER A 21 -6.66 -9.95 -3.48
CA SER A 21 -7.69 -9.05 -4.05
C SER A 21 -7.07 -7.75 -4.57
N LEU A 22 -6.10 -7.19 -3.85
CA LEU A 22 -5.38 -5.98 -4.24
C LEU A 22 -4.60 -6.20 -5.54
N VAL A 23 -3.84 -7.30 -5.64
CA VAL A 23 -3.09 -7.64 -6.85
C VAL A 23 -4.02 -7.93 -8.02
N ARG A 24 -5.10 -8.69 -7.80
CA ARG A 24 -6.07 -9.00 -8.85
C ARG A 24 -6.77 -7.74 -9.37
N ARG A 25 -7.13 -6.81 -8.48
CA ARG A 25 -7.67 -5.53 -8.90
C ARG A 25 -6.65 -4.76 -9.75
N TYR A 26 -5.41 -4.68 -9.28
CA TYR A 26 -4.35 -3.98 -9.99
C TYR A 26 -3.97 -4.56 -11.36
N ILE A 27 -4.01 -5.89 -11.52
CA ILE A 27 -3.56 -6.56 -12.76
C ILE A 27 -4.71 -6.79 -13.73
N PHE A 28 -5.90 -7.14 -13.23
CA PHE A 28 -7.01 -7.60 -14.06
C PHE A 28 -8.24 -6.69 -14.01
N ASP A 29 -8.23 -5.63 -13.20
CA ASP A 29 -9.41 -4.82 -12.88
C ASP A 29 -10.61 -5.66 -12.42
N THR A 30 -10.35 -6.70 -11.61
CA THR A 30 -11.40 -7.58 -11.08
C THR A 30 -11.38 -7.67 -9.56
N PHE A 31 -12.57 -7.84 -8.96
CA PHE A 31 -12.74 -8.16 -7.56
C PHE A 31 -13.67 -9.36 -7.40
N GLN A 32 -13.27 -10.32 -6.57
CA GLN A 32 -14.07 -11.47 -6.18
C GLN A 32 -14.33 -11.39 -4.68
N LYS A 33 -15.60 -11.50 -4.29
CA LYS A 33 -16.04 -11.42 -2.89
C LYS A 33 -15.67 -12.69 -2.11
N ASP A 34 -15.68 -13.83 -2.79
CA ASP A 34 -15.40 -15.12 -2.15
C ASP A 34 -13.92 -15.20 -1.80
N TYR A 35 -13.65 -15.34 -0.50
CA TYR A 35 -12.30 -15.50 -0.01
C TYR A 35 -11.78 -16.89 -0.36
N MET A 36 -10.85 -16.95 -1.29
CA MET A 36 -10.02 -18.14 -1.51
C MET A 36 -8.68 -17.95 -0.82
N THR A 37 -8.34 -18.89 0.06
CA THR A 37 -7.00 -18.91 0.67
C THR A 37 -5.96 -19.16 -0.41
N THR A 38 -4.97 -18.28 -0.52
CA THR A 38 -3.83 -18.48 -1.40
C THR A 38 -3.04 -19.71 -0.94
N LEU A 39 -3.01 -20.74 -1.78
CA LEU A 39 -2.14 -21.90 -1.58
C LEU A 39 -0.77 -21.60 -2.17
N GLY A 40 0.24 -21.42 -1.32
CA GLY A 40 1.61 -21.16 -1.77
C GLY A 40 1.84 -19.72 -2.19
N VAL A 41 2.23 -19.50 -3.43
CA VAL A 41 2.62 -18.18 -3.97
C VAL A 41 2.07 -18.00 -5.37
N ASN A 42 1.52 -16.82 -5.64
CA ASN A 42 1.16 -16.39 -6.99
C ASN A 42 2.15 -15.34 -7.48
N PHE A 43 2.41 -15.36 -8.79
CA PHE A 43 3.35 -14.47 -9.44
C PHE A 43 2.70 -13.79 -10.64
N TYR A 44 2.86 -12.47 -10.72
CA TYR A 44 2.33 -11.64 -11.80
C TYR A 44 3.42 -10.75 -12.36
N VAL A 45 3.27 -10.38 -13.63
CA VAL A 45 4.21 -9.49 -14.33
C VAL A 45 3.45 -8.30 -14.88
N ARG A 46 3.96 -7.09 -14.63
CA ARG A 46 3.49 -5.86 -15.28
C ARG A 46 4.71 -5.07 -15.77
N THR A 47 4.69 -4.63 -17.03
CA THR A 47 5.78 -3.86 -17.61
C THR A 47 5.36 -2.40 -17.76
N PHE A 48 6.23 -1.50 -17.31
CA PHE A 48 6.11 -0.06 -17.47
C PHE A 48 7.05 0.38 -18.58
N GLU A 49 6.54 1.18 -19.49
CA GLU A 49 7.31 1.70 -20.62
C GLU A 49 7.52 3.20 -20.45
N TYR A 50 8.77 3.60 -20.31
CA TYR A 50 9.23 4.99 -20.36
C TYR A 50 10.06 5.17 -21.64
N PRO A 51 10.23 6.41 -22.15
CA PRO A 51 10.85 6.66 -23.45
C PRO A 51 12.17 5.92 -23.69
N ASP A 52 13.06 5.88 -22.70
CA ASP A 52 14.37 5.23 -22.80
C ASP A 52 14.55 4.02 -21.86
N VAL A 53 13.50 3.67 -21.10
CA VAL A 53 13.58 2.70 -20.01
C VAL A 53 12.31 1.86 -19.90
N HIS A 54 12.45 0.55 -19.88
CA HIS A 54 11.36 -0.36 -19.49
C HIS A 54 11.61 -0.89 -18.08
N VAL A 55 10.56 -0.90 -17.26
CA VAL A 55 10.60 -1.49 -15.91
C VAL A 55 9.63 -2.65 -15.85
N LYS A 56 10.17 -3.87 -15.79
CA LYS A 56 9.41 -5.10 -15.59
C LYS A 56 9.24 -5.36 -14.10
N LEU A 57 8.04 -5.14 -13.59
CA LEU A 57 7.68 -5.48 -12.22
C LEU A 57 7.27 -6.94 -12.12
N LEU A 58 7.89 -7.62 -11.16
CA LEU A 58 7.58 -8.97 -10.75
C LEU A 58 6.86 -8.90 -9.41
N ILE A 59 5.56 -9.19 -9.39
CA ILE A 59 4.70 -9.04 -8.22
C ILE A 59 4.45 -10.42 -7.62
N TRP A 60 4.87 -10.58 -6.37
CA TRP A 60 4.76 -11.82 -5.62
C TRP A 60 3.69 -11.70 -4.56
N ASP A 61 2.55 -12.38 -4.78
CA ASP A 61 1.45 -12.51 -3.82
C ASP A 61 1.66 -13.79 -3.01
N ILE A 62 2.12 -13.62 -1.76
CA ILE A 62 2.56 -14.71 -0.90
C ILE A 62 1.45 -15.01 0.11
N ALA A 63 1.17 -16.30 0.33
CA ALA A 63 0.24 -16.72 1.36
C ALA A 63 0.67 -16.18 2.75
N GLY A 64 -0.25 -15.54 3.47
CA GLY A 64 0.02 -14.92 4.77
C GLY A 64 0.19 -15.89 5.94
N GLN A 65 0.45 -17.18 5.71
CA GLN A 65 0.51 -18.17 6.79
C GLN A 65 1.85 -18.11 7.52
N LYS A 66 1.84 -17.71 8.80
CA LYS A 66 3.03 -17.60 9.67
C LYS A 66 3.76 -18.94 9.90
N ASN A 67 3.11 -20.09 9.68
CA ASN A 67 3.64 -21.41 10.08
C ASN A 67 4.55 -22.09 9.03
N ARG A 68 4.83 -21.45 7.87
CA ARG A 68 5.71 -21.99 6.81
C ARG A 68 6.99 -21.16 6.61
N ARG A 69 7.55 -20.60 7.70
CA ARG A 69 8.61 -19.58 7.68
C ARG A 69 9.80 -19.92 6.75
N GLN A 70 10.35 -21.14 6.79
CA GLN A 70 11.52 -21.47 5.95
C GLN A 70 11.24 -21.50 4.44
N ILE A 71 10.08 -22.00 4.02
CA ILE A 71 9.67 -21.98 2.60
C ILE A 71 9.30 -20.55 2.19
N GLY A 72 8.69 -19.78 3.10
CA GLY A 72 8.29 -18.38 2.89
C GLY A 72 9.46 -17.44 2.63
N LEU A 73 10.55 -17.52 3.41
CA LEU A 73 11.71 -16.62 3.29
C LEU A 73 12.39 -16.69 1.92
N ARG A 74 12.44 -17.88 1.29
CA ARG A 74 13.00 -18.04 -0.07
C ARG A 74 12.25 -17.20 -1.10
N TYR A 75 10.94 -17.01 -0.93
CA TYR A 75 10.15 -16.16 -1.82
C TYR A 75 10.37 -14.67 -1.57
N LEU A 76 10.97 -14.28 -0.44
CA LEU A 76 11.29 -12.88 -0.12
C LEU A 76 12.67 -12.46 -0.60
N GLN A 77 13.56 -13.41 -0.85
CA GLN A 77 14.93 -13.13 -1.29
C GLN A 77 14.95 -12.39 -2.63
N GLY A 78 15.80 -11.37 -2.72
CA GLY A 78 15.96 -10.54 -3.92
C GLY A 78 14.78 -9.59 -4.15
N ALA A 79 13.98 -9.31 -3.12
CA ALA A 79 12.98 -8.27 -3.21
C ALA A 79 13.66 -6.92 -3.49
N SER A 80 13.09 -6.15 -4.41
CA SER A 80 13.47 -4.77 -4.67
C SER A 80 12.63 -3.79 -3.86
N GLY A 81 11.46 -4.22 -3.37
CA GLY A 81 10.57 -3.45 -2.48
C GLY A 81 9.43 -4.31 -1.95
N ALA A 82 8.71 -3.82 -0.95
CA ALA A 82 7.63 -4.55 -0.30
C ALA A 82 6.39 -3.69 -0.03
N LEU A 83 5.22 -4.31 -0.21
CA LEU A 83 3.95 -3.79 0.29
C LEU A 83 3.58 -4.57 1.57
N LEU A 84 3.57 -3.88 2.70
CA LEU A 84 3.15 -4.44 3.99
C LEU A 84 1.67 -4.14 4.19
N THR A 85 0.85 -5.16 4.01
CA THR A 85 -0.61 -5.05 3.94
C THR A 85 -1.28 -5.43 5.27
N TYR A 86 -2.29 -4.67 5.65
CA TYR A 86 -3.11 -4.93 6.83
C TYR A 86 -4.57 -4.58 6.55
N ASP A 87 -5.47 -5.15 7.33
CA ASP A 87 -6.91 -4.93 7.24
C ASP A 87 -7.32 -3.79 8.16
N LEU A 88 -7.89 -2.72 7.59
CA LEU A 88 -8.34 -1.55 8.34
C LEU A 88 -9.42 -1.88 9.37
N THR A 89 -10.18 -2.97 9.16
CA THR A 89 -11.21 -3.43 10.09
C THR A 89 -10.69 -4.34 11.20
N ASN A 90 -9.40 -4.71 11.16
CA ASN A 90 -8.80 -5.62 12.13
C ASN A 90 -7.42 -5.12 12.61
N PRO A 91 -7.36 -4.36 13.72
CA PRO A 91 -6.14 -3.76 14.25
C PRO A 91 -5.02 -4.77 14.56
N LYS A 92 -5.35 -6.04 14.84
CA LYS A 92 -4.35 -7.09 15.09
C LYS A 92 -3.44 -7.30 13.88
N THR A 93 -3.97 -7.10 12.67
CA THR A 93 -3.20 -7.29 11.43
C THR A 93 -2.15 -6.20 11.24
N PHE A 94 -2.42 -4.97 11.72
CA PHE A 94 -1.44 -3.88 11.77
C PHE A 94 -0.35 -4.17 12.81
N ALA A 95 -0.74 -4.61 14.01
CA ALA A 95 0.20 -4.97 15.08
C ALA A 95 1.15 -6.12 14.68
N ASN A 96 0.79 -6.92 13.68
CA ASN A 96 1.62 -8.01 13.17
C ASN A 96 2.64 -7.59 12.10
N LEU A 97 2.58 -6.36 11.57
CA LEU A 97 3.50 -5.87 10.53
C LEU A 97 4.98 -5.90 10.91
N PRO A 98 5.41 -5.60 12.15
CA PRO A 98 6.81 -5.73 12.54
C PRO A 98 7.39 -7.13 12.31
N GLY A 99 6.61 -8.18 12.60
CA GLY A 99 7.06 -9.56 12.34
C GLY A 99 7.21 -9.87 10.85
N TRP A 100 6.33 -9.33 10.00
CA TRP A 100 6.45 -9.45 8.55
C TRP A 100 7.67 -8.71 8.00
N TYR A 101 7.98 -7.55 8.58
CA TYR A 101 9.18 -6.79 8.26
C TYR A 101 10.46 -7.50 8.68
N GLU A 102 10.50 -8.10 9.87
CA GLU A 102 11.64 -8.92 10.29
C GLU A 102 11.92 -10.08 9.33
N ASP A 103 10.88 -10.77 8.86
CA ASP A 103 11.03 -11.84 7.88
C ASP A 103 11.58 -11.33 6.54
N LEU A 104 11.15 -10.15 6.10
CA LEU A 104 11.69 -9.48 4.92
C LEU A 104 13.18 -9.14 5.08
N CYS A 105 13.58 -8.62 6.25
CA CYS A 105 14.98 -8.32 6.58
C CYS A 105 15.83 -9.59 6.69
N LYS A 106 15.30 -10.68 7.27
CA LYS A 106 16.03 -11.96 7.35
C LYS A 106 16.32 -12.56 5.96
N ALA A 107 15.47 -12.27 4.98
CA ALA A 107 15.61 -12.79 3.63
C ALA A 107 16.47 -11.93 2.68
N ASN A 108 16.79 -10.69 3.05
CA ASN A 108 17.49 -9.73 2.19
C ASN A 108 18.67 -9.08 2.92
N LYS A 109 19.81 -8.94 2.23
CA LYS A 109 21.01 -8.35 2.82
C LYS A 109 20.87 -6.84 3.03
N ASP A 110 20.19 -6.18 2.10
CA ASP A 110 19.98 -4.75 2.08
C ASP A 110 18.54 -4.42 2.49
N SER A 111 18.35 -3.24 3.10
CA SER A 111 17.01 -2.70 3.32
C SER A 111 16.34 -2.42 1.98
N VAL A 112 15.06 -2.78 1.86
CA VAL A 112 14.27 -2.53 0.67
C VAL A 112 13.21 -1.47 0.98
N PRO A 113 12.82 -0.63 0.01
CA PRO A 113 11.71 0.30 0.20
C PRO A 113 10.40 -0.39 0.59
N ILE A 114 9.62 0.30 1.42
CA ILE A 114 8.38 -0.23 2.02
C ILE A 114 7.26 0.79 1.86
N VAL A 115 6.08 0.28 1.52
CA VAL A 115 4.81 1.01 1.63
C VAL A 115 3.87 0.21 2.53
N LEU A 116 3.27 0.87 3.53
CA LEU A 116 2.21 0.30 4.36
C LEU A 116 0.87 0.48 3.65
N VAL A 117 0.13 -0.61 3.48
CA VAL A 117 -1.12 -0.63 2.73
C VAL A 117 -2.25 -1.08 3.63
N GLY A 118 -3.07 -0.13 4.06
CA GLY A 118 -4.35 -0.42 4.70
C GLY A 118 -5.36 -0.85 3.65
N THR A 119 -6.03 -1.98 3.86
CA THR A 119 -6.97 -2.55 2.89
C THR A 119 -8.39 -2.57 3.46
N LYS A 120 -9.39 -2.81 2.60
CA LYS A 120 -10.82 -2.84 2.95
C LYS A 120 -11.34 -1.49 3.47
N LEU A 121 -10.85 -0.40 2.90
CA LEU A 121 -11.29 0.96 3.25
C LEU A 121 -12.81 1.12 3.16
N ASP A 122 -13.45 0.47 2.18
CA ASP A 122 -14.91 0.46 2.02
C ASP A 122 -15.65 -0.12 3.24
N LEU A 123 -15.06 -1.13 3.90
CA LEU A 123 -15.63 -1.71 5.11
C LEU A 123 -15.32 -0.84 6.33
N ALA A 124 -14.10 -0.31 6.43
CA ALA A 124 -13.72 0.58 7.52
C ALA A 124 -14.63 1.82 7.58
N GLN A 125 -14.89 2.44 6.42
CA GLN A 125 -15.83 3.56 6.29
C GLN A 125 -17.26 3.16 6.67
N ARG A 126 -17.74 2.01 6.16
CA ARG A 126 -19.08 1.51 6.50
C ARG A 126 -19.27 1.25 7.99
N HIS A 127 -18.21 0.83 8.67
CA HIS A 127 -18.22 0.46 10.09
C HIS A 127 -17.68 1.56 11.00
N ASN A 128 -17.47 2.78 10.49
CA ASN A 128 -17.00 3.90 11.30
C ASN A 128 -15.68 3.58 12.03
N THR A 129 -14.83 2.76 11.41
CA THR A 129 -13.60 2.30 12.03
C THR A 129 -12.58 3.45 12.03
N PRO A 130 -12.05 3.85 13.19
CA PRO A 130 -11.03 4.89 13.23
C PRO A 130 -9.81 4.51 12.39
N LEU A 131 -9.42 5.38 11.47
CA LEU A 131 -8.23 5.20 10.62
C LEU A 131 -6.95 5.73 11.28
N ALA A 132 -7.04 6.12 12.56
CA ALA A 132 -5.90 6.57 13.34
C ALA A 132 -5.06 5.34 13.76
N PHE A 133 -3.91 5.17 13.13
CA PHE A 133 -2.89 4.22 13.56
C PHE A 133 -1.74 4.98 14.18
N ASP A 134 -1.43 4.68 15.43
CA ASP A 134 -0.27 5.25 16.09
C ASP A 134 1.00 4.60 15.53
N MET A 135 1.67 5.31 14.63
CA MET A 135 2.91 4.84 13.98
C MET A 135 4.03 4.57 15.00
N ARG A 136 3.94 5.09 16.24
CA ARG A 136 4.86 4.74 17.33
C ARG A 136 4.79 3.26 17.71
N PHE A 137 3.67 2.56 17.43
CA PHE A 137 3.60 1.09 17.57
C PHE A 137 4.58 0.35 16.66
N LEU A 138 5.06 0.99 15.60
CA LEU A 138 6.08 0.42 14.71
C LEU A 138 7.50 0.67 15.23
N GLY A 139 7.66 1.35 16.37
CA GLY A 139 8.92 1.67 17.02
C GLY A 139 9.88 2.48 16.16
N ASP A 140 11.15 2.52 16.54
CA ASP A 140 12.24 3.15 15.76
C ASP A 140 12.68 2.29 14.55
N THR A 141 11.74 1.57 13.93
CA THR A 141 12.00 0.81 12.71
C THR A 141 11.80 1.68 11.47
N PRO A 142 12.39 1.32 10.30
CA PRO A 142 12.10 1.99 9.04
C PRO A 142 10.61 2.02 8.67
N LEU A 143 9.78 1.16 9.27
CA LEU A 143 8.33 1.17 9.08
C LEU A 143 7.68 2.46 9.59
N SER A 144 8.22 3.09 10.63
CA SER A 144 7.69 4.35 11.17
C SER A 144 7.78 5.51 10.18
N LYS A 145 8.68 5.39 9.18
CA LYS A 145 8.94 6.39 8.13
C LYS A 145 8.38 5.97 6.77
N ALA A 146 7.80 4.78 6.66
CA ALA A 146 7.29 4.26 5.41
C ALA A 146 6.06 5.05 4.94
N ASN A 147 5.90 5.18 3.62
CA ASN A 147 4.69 5.77 3.04
C ASN A 147 3.48 4.92 3.45
N VAL A 148 2.37 5.57 3.81
CA VAL A 148 1.12 4.89 4.18
C VAL A 148 0.03 5.22 3.15
N ILE A 149 -0.70 4.20 2.70
CA ILE A 149 -1.83 4.38 1.79
C ILE A 149 -2.98 3.45 2.16
N PHE A 150 -4.21 3.96 2.09
CA PHE A 150 -5.43 3.19 2.33
C PHE A 150 -6.11 2.87 1.00
N THR A 151 -6.54 1.62 0.85
CA THR A 151 -7.00 1.04 -0.41
C THR A 151 -8.28 0.25 -0.22
N SER A 152 -9.04 0.13 -1.31
CA SER A 152 -10.08 -0.89 -1.42
C SER A 152 -10.01 -1.52 -2.80
N ALA A 153 -9.72 -2.83 -2.82
CA ALA A 153 -9.82 -3.63 -4.04
C ALA A 153 -11.27 -3.74 -4.55
N LYS A 154 -12.26 -3.57 -3.67
CA LYS A 154 -13.68 -3.69 -4.04
C LYS A 154 -14.15 -2.48 -4.83
N THR A 155 -13.84 -1.27 -4.35
CA THR A 155 -14.22 0.00 -4.98
C THR A 155 -13.14 0.57 -5.90
N ASP A 156 -12.03 -0.16 -6.08
CA ASP A 156 -10.86 0.28 -6.85
C ASP A 156 -10.24 1.60 -6.34
N THR A 157 -10.33 1.82 -5.03
CA THR A 157 -9.81 3.04 -4.41
C THR A 157 -8.32 2.88 -4.13
N ASN A 158 -7.50 3.79 -4.67
CA ASN A 158 -6.05 3.90 -4.45
C ASN A 158 -5.21 2.66 -4.81
N VAL A 159 -5.74 1.73 -5.59
CA VAL A 159 -5.04 0.49 -5.93
C VAL A 159 -3.80 0.77 -6.79
N ASP A 160 -3.95 1.46 -7.93
CA ASP A 160 -2.79 1.85 -8.75
C ASP A 160 -1.83 2.77 -7.98
N ALA A 161 -2.35 3.68 -7.16
CA ALA A 161 -1.52 4.59 -6.35
C ALA A 161 -0.59 3.83 -5.39
N ALA A 162 -1.05 2.74 -4.77
CA ALA A 162 -0.23 1.94 -3.86
C ALA A 162 0.95 1.26 -4.59
N PHE A 163 0.73 0.74 -5.79
CA PHE A 163 1.80 0.17 -6.61
C PHE A 163 2.72 1.24 -7.20
N ASN A 164 2.18 2.38 -7.64
CA ASN A 164 2.98 3.48 -8.15
C ASN A 164 3.93 4.06 -7.08
N LEU A 165 3.48 4.16 -5.82
CA LEU A 165 4.32 4.55 -4.69
C LEU A 165 5.56 3.67 -4.56
N ILE A 166 5.37 2.35 -4.45
CA ILE A 166 6.52 1.44 -4.28
C ILE A 166 7.42 1.42 -5.52
N VAL A 167 6.85 1.54 -6.72
CA VAL A 167 7.61 1.62 -7.97
C VAL A 167 8.50 2.86 -8.00
N GLN A 168 7.96 4.01 -7.59
CA GLN A 168 8.74 5.23 -7.52
C GLN A 168 9.87 5.14 -6.49
N GLU A 169 9.63 4.58 -5.31
CA GLU A 169 10.69 4.38 -4.31
C GLU A 169 11.80 3.44 -4.82
N ILE A 170 11.44 2.43 -5.60
CA ILE A 170 12.41 1.51 -6.23
C ILE A 170 13.20 2.21 -7.34
N ILE A 171 12.56 3.09 -8.13
CA ILE A 171 13.16 3.72 -9.31
C ILE A 171 13.89 5.02 -8.98
N SER A 172 13.52 5.76 -7.94
CA SER A 172 14.17 7.02 -7.58
C SER A 172 15.66 6.86 -7.27
N GLY A 173 16.10 5.66 -6.88
CA GLY A 173 17.51 5.32 -6.72
C GLY A 173 18.25 4.97 -8.03
N LEU A 174 17.59 4.94 -9.18
CA LEU A 174 18.13 4.42 -10.44
C LEU A 174 18.40 5.48 -11.52
N LEU A 175 17.64 6.58 -11.60
CA LEU A 175 17.69 7.54 -12.72
C LEU A 175 17.10 8.93 -12.35
N PRO A 176 17.44 10.02 -13.08
CA PRO A 176 16.58 11.21 -13.14
C PRO A 176 15.27 10.82 -13.86
N LEU A 177 14.13 11.00 -13.18
CA LEU A 177 12.83 10.48 -13.63
C LEU A 177 12.33 11.23 -14.88
N PRO A 178 11.98 10.56 -16.00
CA PRO A 178 11.04 11.11 -16.96
C PRO A 178 9.65 11.21 -16.32
N ASP A 179 8.82 12.13 -16.83
CA ASP A 179 7.46 12.34 -16.35
C ASP A 179 6.70 11.01 -16.22
N LEU A 180 6.36 10.67 -14.98
CA LEU A 180 5.65 9.46 -14.57
C LEU A 180 4.14 9.63 -14.73
N SER A 181 3.68 10.67 -15.43
CA SER A 181 2.29 10.81 -15.84
C SER A 181 1.86 9.47 -16.48
N PRO A 182 0.93 8.73 -15.84
CA PRO A 182 0.53 7.45 -16.38
C PRO A 182 0.00 7.72 -17.79
N ARG A 183 0.32 6.85 -18.74
CA ARG A 183 -0.62 6.59 -19.83
C ARG A 183 -1.81 5.90 -19.18
N ILE A 184 -2.65 6.73 -18.59
CA ILE A 184 -3.92 6.42 -17.95
C ILE A 184 -4.70 5.63 -19.00
N HIS A 185 -4.94 4.35 -18.75
CA HIS A 185 -6.16 3.76 -19.28
C HIS A 185 -7.30 4.52 -18.58
N LYS A 186 -7.84 5.49 -19.33
CA LYS A 186 -8.93 6.45 -19.09
C LYS A 186 -9.46 6.62 -17.65
N GLU A 187 -9.40 7.88 -17.21
CA GLU A 187 -10.35 8.55 -16.31
C GLU A 187 -10.80 7.78 -15.07
N LYS A 188 -9.98 7.78 -14.01
CA LYS A 188 -10.49 7.63 -12.66
C LYS A 188 -9.90 8.74 -11.78
N SER A 189 -10.73 9.72 -11.42
CA SER A 189 -10.41 10.71 -10.37
C SER A 189 -10.36 9.98 -9.03
N ALA A 190 -9.17 9.83 -8.46
CA ALA A 190 -8.98 9.23 -7.15
C ALA A 190 -8.96 10.33 -6.08
N LYS A 191 -9.88 10.23 -5.11
CA LYS A 191 -10.01 11.13 -3.98
C LYS A 191 -9.52 10.44 -2.70
N ILE A 192 -8.52 11.02 -2.04
CA ILE A 192 -8.02 10.56 -0.74
C ILE A 192 -8.72 11.33 0.35
N LEU A 193 -9.53 10.64 1.16
CA LEU A 193 -10.20 11.20 2.34
C LEU A 193 -9.36 10.89 3.59
N PHE A 194 -8.99 11.93 4.33
CA PHE A 194 -8.23 11.78 5.58
C PHE A 194 -8.90 12.55 6.71
N PHE A 195 -9.19 11.88 7.82
CA PHE A 195 -9.85 12.47 8.99
C PHE A 195 -8.81 12.82 10.05
N VAL A 196 -8.81 14.09 10.47
CA VAL A 196 -7.90 14.60 11.50
C VAL A 196 -8.65 14.99 12.77
N LYS A 197 -7.99 14.77 13.92
CA LYS A 197 -8.36 15.39 15.20
C LYS A 197 -7.49 16.62 15.44
N LYS A 198 -8.09 17.69 15.94
CA LYS A 198 -7.36 18.92 16.24
C LYS A 198 -6.41 18.66 17.42
N ASP A 199 -5.19 19.17 17.32
CA ASP A 199 -4.12 19.06 18.31
C ASP A 199 -3.38 17.71 18.40
N ASP A 200 -3.65 16.78 17.46
CA ASP A 200 -2.78 15.62 17.28
C ASP A 200 -1.60 15.95 16.34
N ALA A 201 -0.41 16.07 16.92
CA ALA A 201 0.82 16.32 16.17
C ALA A 201 1.04 15.27 15.05
N TRP A 202 0.53 14.04 15.21
CA TRP A 202 0.61 12.99 14.20
C TRP A 202 -0.36 13.19 13.04
N SER A 203 -1.58 13.63 13.32
CA SER A 203 -2.57 14.02 12.31
C SER A 203 -2.00 15.06 11.33
N GLN A 204 -1.21 16.03 11.83
CA GLN A 204 -0.56 17.02 10.96
C GLN A 204 0.56 16.42 10.11
N VAL A 205 1.37 15.50 10.65
CA VAL A 205 2.43 14.81 9.89
C VAL A 205 1.84 13.91 8.81
N ALA A 206 0.76 13.18 9.13
CA ALA A 206 0.07 12.30 8.19
C ALA A 206 -0.65 13.08 7.09
N VAL A 207 -1.31 14.20 7.41
CA VAL A 207 -1.88 15.13 6.40
C VAL A 207 -0.80 15.64 5.48
N ASN A 208 0.29 16.19 6.03
CA ASN A 208 1.37 16.74 5.21
C ASN A 208 1.98 15.67 4.28
N HIS A 209 2.07 14.42 4.76
CA HIS A 209 2.55 13.30 3.97
C HIS A 209 1.56 12.91 2.86
N ILE A 210 0.27 12.80 3.18
CA ILE A 210 -0.78 12.42 2.24
C ILE A 210 -0.99 13.51 1.19
N GLU A 211 -0.96 14.78 1.57
CA GLU A 211 -0.98 15.92 0.64
C GLU A 211 0.24 15.91 -0.28
N LYS A 212 1.43 15.58 0.26
CA LYS A 212 2.66 15.43 -0.55
C LYS A 212 2.53 14.28 -1.54
N VAL A 213 1.96 13.15 -1.13
CA VAL A 213 1.64 12.03 -2.01
C VAL A 213 0.64 12.49 -3.07
N GLY A 214 -0.49 13.09 -2.68
CA GLY A 214 -1.51 13.55 -3.62
C GLY A 214 -0.98 14.51 -4.67
N LYS A 215 -0.20 15.52 -4.27
CA LYS A 215 0.48 16.45 -5.20
C LYS A 215 1.43 15.71 -6.15
N LYS A 216 2.20 14.73 -5.66
CA LYS A 216 3.15 13.95 -6.47
C LYS A 216 2.45 13.11 -7.55
N PHE A 217 1.21 12.69 -7.31
CA PHE A 217 0.47 11.77 -8.18
C PHE A 217 -0.76 12.37 -8.83
N ALA A 218 -0.96 13.69 -8.74
CA ALA A 218 -2.16 14.39 -9.20
C ALA A 218 -3.47 13.75 -8.67
N LEU A 219 -3.45 13.28 -7.43
CA LEU A 219 -4.64 12.76 -6.74
C LEU A 219 -5.33 13.92 -6.03
N GLU A 220 -6.67 13.92 -6.04
CA GLU A 220 -7.42 14.86 -5.20
C GLU A 220 -7.28 14.42 -3.73
N VAL A 221 -6.74 15.29 -2.88
CA VAL A 221 -6.66 15.05 -1.44
C VAL A 221 -7.67 15.95 -0.76
N GLU A 222 -8.58 15.36 0.00
CA GLU A 222 -9.50 16.07 0.87
C GLU A 222 -9.22 15.66 2.32
N THR A 223 -8.74 16.62 3.10
CA THR A 223 -8.60 16.48 4.54
C THR A 223 -9.87 17.00 5.20
N ILE A 224 -10.51 16.18 6.02
CA ILE A 224 -11.72 16.53 6.76
C ILE A 224 -11.33 16.62 8.24
N ASP A 225 -11.50 17.81 8.81
CA ASP A 225 -11.43 18.01 10.25
C ASP A 225 -12.71 17.44 10.86
N ALA A 226 -12.57 16.30 11.55
CA ALA A 226 -13.73 15.57 12.06
C ALA A 226 -14.51 16.36 13.11
N GLU A 227 -13.87 17.33 13.78
CA GLU A 227 -14.48 18.17 14.81
C GLU A 227 -15.16 19.41 14.22
N LYS A 228 -14.61 20.00 13.15
CA LYS A 228 -15.19 21.19 12.49
C LYS A 228 -16.29 20.86 11.49
N ASP A 229 -16.18 19.73 10.82
CA ASP A 229 -17.16 19.26 9.84
C ASP A 229 -17.84 17.96 10.29
N PRO A 230 -18.47 17.93 11.49
CA PRO A 230 -19.01 16.71 12.07
C PRO A 230 -20.13 16.10 11.22
N THR A 231 -20.81 16.89 10.40
CA THR A 231 -21.82 16.41 9.44
C THR A 231 -21.19 15.64 8.28
N ILE A 232 -20.07 16.14 7.74
CA ILE A 232 -19.30 15.47 6.69
C ILE A 232 -18.60 14.25 7.28
N ALA A 233 -17.95 14.41 8.43
CA ALA A 233 -17.34 13.31 9.18
C ALA A 233 -18.34 12.19 9.47
N LYS A 234 -19.55 12.52 9.96
CA LYS A 234 -20.63 11.57 10.21
C LYS A 234 -21.18 10.92 8.94
N ALA A 235 -21.23 11.63 7.81
CA ALA A 235 -21.59 11.06 6.51
C ALA A 235 -20.56 10.02 6.02
N TYR A 236 -19.31 10.15 6.45
CA TYR A 236 -18.24 9.18 6.23
C TYR A 236 -17.93 8.29 7.44
N GLY A 237 -18.80 8.32 8.46
CA GLY A 237 -18.69 7.41 9.59
C GLY A 237 -17.68 7.79 10.68
N VAL A 238 -17.07 8.96 10.62
CA VAL A 238 -16.14 9.42 11.65
C VAL A 238 -16.88 10.24 12.70
N THR A 239 -16.80 9.81 13.96
CA THR A 239 -17.26 10.61 15.11
C THR A 239 -16.12 11.50 15.59
N ALA A 240 -16.41 12.78 15.80
CA ALA A 240 -15.53 13.74 16.47
C ALA A 240 -15.01 13.17 17.81
#